data_AF-A0A496UAB3-F1
#
_entry.id   AF-A0A496UAB3-F1
#
_cell.length_a   1.000
_cell.length_b   1.000
_cell.length_c   1.000
_cell.angle_alpha   90.00
_cell.angle_beta   90.00
_cell.angle_gamma   90.00
#
_symmetry.space_group_name_H-M   'P 1'
#
loop_
_entity.id
_entity.type
_entity.pdbx_description
1 polymer ?
#
loop_
_entity_poly.entity_id
_entity_poly.type
_entity_poly.pdbx_seq_one_letter_code
_entity_poly.pdbx_strand_id
1 'polypeptide(L)'
;MLLTAMLIASLSPYMDDKVYLLDIDGASSSVLGNWASGDGPLRIAYDQAGDRFGVGIYSDKQVRFYNADDGSYLDMESMPGSVFQPGFTSDGDLLALTSACSTTPSRLYRGSGYTDLPATGCTFDFCSATNTAVVAIPGPDMAYAIQYTSQGIETH
;
A
#
# COMPACT_ATOMS: atom_id res chain seq x y z
N MET A 1 29.33 -9.60 -11.65
CA MET A 1 29.11 -8.15 -11.77
C MET A 1 27.72 -7.90 -11.21
N LEU A 2 27.63 -7.55 -9.92
CA LEU A 2 26.35 -7.29 -9.25
C LEU A 2 25.80 -5.98 -9.80
N LEU A 3 24.76 -6.01 -10.63
CA LEU A 3 23.97 -4.82 -10.88
C LEU A 3 23.20 -4.55 -9.59
N THR A 4 23.56 -3.47 -8.91
CA THR A 4 22.84 -2.96 -7.74
C THR A 4 21.90 -1.87 -8.26
N ALA A 5 20.98 -2.25 -9.14
CA ALA A 5 19.91 -1.38 -9.59
C ALA A 5 18.83 -1.43 -8.50
N MET A 6 18.63 -0.33 -7.77
CA MET A 6 17.48 -0.24 -6.87
C MET A 6 16.31 0.30 -7.70
N LEU A 7 15.38 -0.59 -8.06
CA LEU A 7 14.16 -0.17 -8.73
C LEU A 7 13.24 0.51 -7.71
N ILE A 8 12.95 1.78 -7.94
CA ILE A 8 12.03 2.56 -7.11
C ILE A 8 10.87 3.00 -7.98
N ALA A 9 9.66 2.71 -7.52
CA ALA A 9 8.47 3.34 -8.08
C ALA A 9 8.10 4.59 -7.27
N SER A 10 7.84 5.70 -7.97
CA SER A 10 7.44 6.99 -7.39
C SER A 10 6.11 7.46 -7.97
N LEU A 11 5.40 8.29 -7.21
CA LEU A 11 4.10 8.81 -7.59
C LEU A 11 4.22 10.26 -8.07
N SER A 12 3.48 10.58 -9.13
CA SER A 12 3.29 11.96 -9.55
C SER A 12 2.47 12.72 -8.51
N PRO A 13 2.43 14.07 -8.57
CA PRO A 13 1.41 14.83 -7.88
C PRO A 13 0.02 14.25 -8.17
N TYR A 14 -0.89 14.35 -7.19
CA TYR A 14 -2.27 13.81 -7.26
C TYR A 14 -3.02 14.10 -8.58
N MET A 15 -2.63 15.14 -9.32
CA MET A 15 -3.32 15.59 -10.54
C MET A 15 -2.77 15.02 -11.86
N ASP A 16 -1.63 14.32 -11.86
CA ASP A 16 -1.04 13.74 -13.08
C ASP A 16 -1.30 12.24 -13.22
N ASP A 17 -1.88 11.60 -12.19
CA ASP A 17 -2.39 10.22 -12.21
C ASP A 17 -1.42 9.17 -12.77
N LYS A 18 -0.12 9.35 -12.48
CA LYS A 18 0.95 8.49 -12.97
C LYS A 18 1.79 7.87 -11.87
N VAL A 19 2.31 6.70 -12.21
CA VAL A 19 3.38 6.03 -11.50
C VAL A 19 4.61 6.01 -12.41
N TYR A 20 5.78 6.23 -11.82
CA TYR A 20 7.07 6.24 -12.50
C TYR A 20 7.94 5.12 -11.95
N LEU A 21 8.55 4.32 -12.82
CA LEU A 21 9.61 3.38 -12.45
C LEU A 21 10.97 4.02 -12.70
N LEU A 22 11.81 3.99 -11.69
CA LEU A 22 13.14 4.57 -11.71
C LEU A 22 14.16 3.45 -11.53
N ASP A 23 15.18 3.44 -12.38
CA ASP A 23 16.43 2.74 -12.11
C ASP A 23 17.35 3.69 -11.38
N ILE A 24 17.73 3.34 -10.16
CA ILE A 24 18.65 4.13 -9.34
C ILE A 24 19.93 3.32 -9.12
N ASP A 25 20.97 3.71 -9.85
CA ASP A 25 22.32 3.13 -9.77
C ASP A 25 23.37 4.14 -9.28
N GLY A 26 22.90 5.28 -8.73
CA GLY A 26 23.71 6.42 -8.37
C GLY A 26 23.88 7.37 -9.54
N ALA A 27 25.07 7.42 -10.14
CA ALA A 27 25.44 8.47 -11.10
C ALA A 27 24.72 8.37 -12.46
N SER A 28 24.07 7.25 -12.78
CA SER A 28 23.36 7.02 -14.05
C SER A 28 21.87 6.71 -13.86
N SER A 29 21.30 7.19 -12.75
CA SER A 29 19.88 7.02 -12.44
C SER A 29 18.98 7.52 -13.57
N SER A 30 17.95 6.76 -13.92
CA SER A 30 17.08 7.06 -15.07
C SER A 30 15.63 6.67 -14.82
N VAL A 31 14.71 7.27 -15.59
CA VAL A 31 13.31 6.83 -15.63
C VAL A 31 13.21 5.69 -16.62
N LEU A 32 12.84 4.49 -16.15
CA LEU A 32 12.61 3.32 -17.00
C LEU A 32 11.26 3.40 -17.70
N GLY A 33 10.25 3.92 -17.01
CA GLY A 33 8.89 4.02 -17.53
C GLY A 33 7.98 4.87 -16.67
N ASN A 34 6.84 5.24 -17.25
CA ASN A 34 5.72 5.80 -16.51
C ASN A 34 4.40 5.38 -17.17
N TRP A 35 3.38 5.22 -16.35
CA TRP A 35 2.07 4.75 -16.79
C TRP A 35 0.96 5.38 -15.97
N ALA A 36 -0.24 5.43 -16.56
CA ALA A 36 -1.42 5.89 -15.88
C ALA A 36 -1.82 4.89 -14.77
N SER A 37 -2.13 5.40 -13.59
CA SER A 37 -2.46 4.57 -12.42
C SER A 37 -3.92 4.65 -11.98
N GLY A 38 -4.70 5.58 -12.52
CA GLY A 38 -6.04 5.92 -12.03
C GLY A 38 -6.03 7.19 -11.18
N ASP A 39 -7.21 7.66 -10.77
CA ASP A 39 -7.40 8.98 -10.15
C ASP A 39 -6.91 9.00 -8.68
N GLY A 40 -5.91 9.84 -8.44
CA GLY A 40 -5.39 10.13 -7.11
C GLY A 40 -4.49 9.02 -6.56
N PRO A 41 -3.37 8.66 -7.22
CA PRO A 41 -2.36 7.81 -6.61
C PRO A 41 -1.71 8.54 -5.42
N LEU A 42 -1.73 7.94 -4.22
CA LEU A 42 -1.22 8.62 -3.00
C LEU A 42 0.02 7.99 -2.39
N ARG A 43 0.08 6.65 -2.34
CA ARG A 43 1.18 5.90 -1.73
C ARG A 43 1.38 4.58 -2.46
N ILE A 44 2.60 4.06 -2.34
CA ILE A 44 3.07 2.81 -2.93
C ILE A 44 3.75 1.96 -1.87
N ALA A 45 3.65 0.64 -2.01
CA ALA A 45 4.38 -0.32 -1.19
C ALA A 45 4.92 -1.45 -2.07
N TYR A 46 6.04 -2.04 -1.66
CA TYR A 46 6.61 -3.22 -2.30
C TYR A 46 6.17 -4.48 -1.57
N ASP A 47 5.69 -5.46 -2.32
CA ASP A 47 5.40 -6.81 -1.88
C ASP A 47 6.59 -7.70 -2.22
N GLN A 48 7.40 -8.03 -1.21
CA GLN A 48 8.58 -8.87 -1.39
C GLN A 48 8.22 -10.33 -1.73
N ALA A 49 7.09 -10.84 -1.24
CA ALA A 49 6.71 -12.22 -1.48
C ALA A 49 6.20 -12.43 -2.91
N GLY A 50 5.49 -11.44 -3.44
CA GLY A 50 4.96 -11.42 -4.80
C GLY A 50 5.83 -10.73 -5.86
N ASP A 51 6.95 -10.13 -5.45
CA ASP A 51 7.84 -9.31 -6.29
C ASP A 51 7.11 -8.29 -7.17
N ARG A 52 6.30 -7.45 -6.51
CA ARG A 52 5.40 -6.49 -7.16
C ARG A 52 5.23 -5.23 -6.34
N PHE A 53 4.80 -4.15 -6.98
CA PHE A 53 4.38 -2.93 -6.29
C PHE A 53 2.85 -2.90 -6.17
N GLY A 54 2.35 -2.45 -5.01
CA GLY A 54 0.96 -2.07 -4.81
C GLY A 54 0.83 -0.56 -4.69
N VAL A 55 -0.05 0.05 -5.48
CA VAL A 55 -0.32 1.49 -5.49
C VAL A 55 -1.74 1.75 -5.01
N GLY A 56 -1.90 2.55 -3.96
CA GLY A 56 -3.21 2.98 -3.48
C GLY A 56 -3.76 4.11 -4.35
N ILE A 57 -4.89 3.86 -5.00
CA ILE A 57 -5.61 4.79 -5.86
C ILE A 57 -6.83 5.31 -5.10
N TYR A 58 -6.74 6.56 -4.65
CA TYR A 58 -7.65 7.13 -3.66
C TYR A 58 -9.09 7.24 -4.17
N SER A 59 -9.29 7.84 -5.34
CA SER A 59 -10.62 8.11 -5.89
C SER A 59 -11.26 6.83 -6.43
N ASP A 60 -10.46 5.95 -7.02
CA ASP A 60 -10.93 4.67 -7.57
C ASP A 60 -11.20 3.63 -6.49
N LYS A 61 -10.76 3.88 -5.25
CA LYS A 61 -10.85 2.95 -4.11
C LYS A 61 -10.23 1.60 -4.42
N GLN A 62 -9.02 1.61 -4.95
CA GLN A 62 -8.32 0.41 -5.40
C GLN A 62 -6.90 0.39 -4.87
N VAL A 63 -6.37 -0.82 -4.69
CA VAL A 63 -4.93 -1.05 -4.77
C VAL A 63 -4.66 -1.69 -6.12
N ARG A 64 -3.82 -1.06 -6.95
CA ARG A 64 -3.41 -1.63 -8.24
C ARG A 64 -2.00 -2.20 -8.13
N PHE A 65 -1.78 -3.35 -8.73
CA PHE A 65 -0.53 -4.08 -8.67
C PHE A 65 0.22 -3.98 -9.99
N TYR A 66 1.54 -3.82 -9.89
CA TYR A 66 2.44 -3.70 -11.03
C TYR A 66 3.66 -4.58 -10.82
N ASN A 67 4.19 -5.15 -11.89
CA ASN A 67 5.42 -5.92 -11.87
C ASN A 67 6.58 -5.01 -11.41
N ALA A 68 7.42 -5.50 -10.50
CA ALA A 68 8.50 -4.70 -9.94
C ALA A 68 9.67 -4.46 -10.92
N ASP A 69 9.90 -5.38 -11.86
CA ASP A 69 10.98 -5.33 -12.84
C ASP A 69 10.71 -4.32 -13.96
N ASP A 70 9.50 -4.32 -14.50
CA ASP A 70 9.17 -3.57 -15.73
C ASP A 70 7.98 -2.60 -15.58
N GLY A 71 7.30 -2.59 -14.44
CA GLY A 71 6.18 -1.70 -14.19
C GLY A 71 4.88 -2.07 -14.92
N SER A 72 4.82 -3.23 -15.58
CA SER A 72 3.61 -3.69 -16.26
C SER A 72 2.46 -3.91 -15.26
N TYR A 73 1.25 -3.54 -15.66
CA TYR A 73 0.05 -3.77 -14.84
C TYR A 73 -0.22 -5.27 -14.68
N LEU A 74 -0.48 -5.70 -13.44
CA LEU A 74 -0.77 -7.09 -13.11
C LEU A 74 -2.27 -7.28 -12.81
N ASP A 75 -2.77 -6.63 -11.77
CA ASP A 75 -4.15 -6.78 -11.31
C ASP A 75 -4.55 -5.63 -10.35
N MET A 76 -5.75 -5.69 -9.78
CA MET A 76 -6.23 -4.76 -8.77
C MET A 76 -7.09 -5.43 -7.69
N GLU A 77 -7.14 -4.80 -6.52
CA GLU A 77 -8.07 -5.14 -5.45
C GLU A 77 -8.95 -3.93 -5.12
N SER A 78 -10.27 -4.14 -5.16
CA SER A 78 -11.24 -3.09 -4.83
C SER A 78 -11.44 -2.99 -3.32
N MET A 79 -11.33 -1.76 -2.81
CA MET A 79 -11.49 -1.44 -1.40
C MET A 79 -12.86 -0.77 -1.16
N PRO A 80 -13.52 -1.02 -0.02
CA PRO A 80 -14.78 -0.35 0.30
C PRO A 80 -14.63 1.17 0.53
N GLY A 81 -13.42 1.62 0.89
CA GLY A 81 -13.08 3.02 1.16
C GLY A 81 -11.94 3.53 0.28
N SER A 82 -11.77 4.85 0.22
CA SER A 82 -10.68 5.48 -0.52
C SER A 82 -9.34 5.16 0.12
N VAL A 83 -8.40 4.65 -0.67
CA VAL A 83 -7.12 4.12 -0.18
C VAL A 83 -6.12 5.24 0.04
N PHE A 84 -5.62 5.39 1.27
CA PHE A 84 -4.51 6.29 1.58
C PHE A 84 -3.15 5.61 1.41
N GLN A 85 -3.03 4.39 1.92
CA GLN A 85 -1.76 3.68 1.94
C GLN A 85 -1.97 2.17 1.78
N PRO A 86 -1.35 1.53 0.79
CA PRO A 86 -1.16 0.08 0.79
C PRO A 86 0.07 -0.31 1.62
N GLY A 87 0.13 -1.57 2.02
CA GLY A 87 1.28 -2.24 2.61
C GLY A 87 1.13 -3.75 2.46
N PHE A 88 2.18 -4.50 2.80
CA PHE A 88 2.14 -5.95 2.68
C PHE A 88 2.72 -6.62 3.92
N THR A 89 2.19 -7.79 4.26
CA THR A 89 2.85 -8.69 5.21
C THR A 89 4.07 -9.33 4.55
N SER A 90 4.91 -10.00 5.34
CA SER A 90 6.07 -10.75 4.79
C SER A 90 5.65 -11.90 3.87
N ASP A 91 4.41 -12.36 3.98
CA ASP A 91 3.85 -13.45 3.17
C ASP A 91 3.11 -12.91 1.92
N GLY A 92 3.05 -11.59 1.75
CA GLY A 92 2.43 -10.94 0.59
C GLY A 92 0.94 -10.62 0.73
N ASP A 93 0.36 -10.75 1.94
CA ASP A 93 -1.02 -10.32 2.17
C ASP A 93 -1.13 -8.80 2.12
N LEU A 94 -2.14 -8.30 1.41
CA LEU A 94 -2.41 -6.87 1.34
C LEU A 94 -2.90 -6.33 2.70
N LEU A 95 -2.29 -5.22 3.10
CA LEU A 95 -2.76 -4.28 4.10
C LEU A 95 -3.19 -2.99 3.40
N ALA A 96 -4.32 -2.41 3.78
CA ALA A 96 -4.77 -1.15 3.18
C ALA A 96 -5.40 -0.24 4.23
N LEU A 97 -4.83 0.96 4.39
CA LEU A 97 -5.43 2.03 5.18
C LEU A 97 -6.37 2.84 4.29
N THR A 98 -7.64 2.91 4.68
CA THR A 98 -8.63 3.73 3.97
C THR A 98 -9.08 4.93 4.79
N SER A 99 -9.44 6.01 4.10
CA SER A 99 -10.06 7.18 4.72
C SER A 99 -11.47 6.86 5.24
N ALA A 100 -11.95 7.70 6.16
CA ALA A 100 -13.36 7.69 6.56
C ALA A 100 -14.21 8.40 5.49
N CYS A 101 -15.46 7.94 5.34
CA CYS A 101 -16.51 8.65 4.63
C CYS A 101 -17.73 8.84 5.54
N SER A 102 -18.81 9.44 5.03
CA SER A 102 -20.00 9.75 5.85
C SER A 102 -20.68 8.53 6.48
N THR A 103 -20.45 7.33 5.95
CA THR A 103 -21.11 6.09 6.41
C THR A 103 -20.13 5.00 6.84
N THR A 104 -18.83 5.17 6.61
CA THR A 104 -17.80 4.16 6.90
C THR A 104 -16.63 4.82 7.60
N PRO A 105 -16.22 4.35 8.79
CA PRO A 105 -15.05 4.90 9.46
C PRO A 105 -13.77 4.60 8.67
N SER A 106 -12.68 5.28 9.04
CA SER A 106 -11.35 4.90 8.57
C SER A 106 -11.02 3.50 9.07
N ARG A 107 -10.39 2.69 8.22
CA ARG A 107 -10.13 1.28 8.48
C ARG A 107 -8.72 0.90 8.07
N LEU A 108 -8.13 -0.04 8.80
CA LEU A 108 -7.00 -0.82 8.30
C LEU A 108 -7.52 -2.21 7.92
N TYR A 109 -7.47 -2.51 6.63
CA TYR A 109 -7.81 -3.82 6.07
C TYR A 109 -6.60 -4.75 6.11
N ARG A 110 -6.86 -6.06 6.26
CA ARG A 110 -5.91 -7.15 6.07
C ARG A 110 -6.65 -8.32 5.43
N GLY A 111 -6.37 -8.58 4.15
CA GLY A 111 -7.18 -9.50 3.35
C GLY A 111 -8.67 -9.11 3.40
N SER A 112 -9.55 -10.07 3.70
CA SER A 112 -11.00 -9.81 3.82
C SER A 112 -11.44 -9.18 5.15
N GLY A 113 -10.55 -9.10 6.14
CA GLY A 113 -10.83 -8.53 7.46
C GLY A 113 -10.46 -7.05 7.56
N TYR A 114 -10.98 -6.36 8.58
CA TYR A 114 -10.62 -4.97 8.87
C TYR A 114 -10.73 -4.64 10.36
N THR A 115 -10.07 -3.55 10.76
CA THR A 115 -10.26 -2.90 12.06
C THR A 115 -10.73 -1.48 11.84
N ASP A 116 -11.85 -1.11 12.46
CA ASP A 116 -12.33 0.28 12.50
C ASP A 116 -11.40 1.11 13.39
N LEU A 117 -10.98 2.26 12.88
CA LEU A 117 -10.12 3.19 13.60
C LEU A 117 -10.97 4.22 14.37
N PRO A 118 -10.50 4.68 15.54
CA PRO A 118 -11.23 5.65 16.36
C PRO A 118 -11.34 7.03 15.72
N ALA A 119 -10.49 7.35 14.75
CA ALA A 119 -10.58 8.52 13.86
C ALA A 119 -9.78 8.24 12.58
N THR A 120 -9.77 9.20 11.63
CA THR A 120 -9.06 9.05 10.35
C THR A 120 -7.55 8.89 10.55
N GLY A 121 -7.03 7.71 10.18
CA GLY A 121 -5.60 7.46 10.11
C GLY A 121 -4.97 8.14 8.88
N CYS A 122 -3.71 8.57 8.97
CA CYS A 122 -2.99 9.20 7.87
C CYS A 122 -1.87 8.34 7.27
N THR A 123 -1.27 7.46 8.08
CA THR A 123 -0.25 6.51 7.66
C THR A 123 -0.19 5.35 8.64
N PHE A 124 0.36 4.22 8.21
CA PHE A 124 0.65 3.10 9.10
C PHE A 124 1.99 2.48 8.79
N ASP A 125 2.48 1.69 9.73
CA ASP A 125 3.56 0.74 9.52
C ASP A 125 3.16 -0.63 10.08
N PHE A 126 3.78 -1.71 9.58
CA PHE A 126 3.48 -3.08 9.97
C PHE A 126 4.75 -3.87 10.24
N CYS A 127 4.78 -4.56 11.38
CA CYS A 127 5.85 -5.46 11.77
C CYS A 127 5.37 -6.91 11.68
N SER A 128 5.88 -7.67 10.71
CA SER A 128 5.55 -9.10 10.57
C SER A 128 6.04 -9.94 11.75
N ALA A 129 7.17 -9.58 12.36
CA ALA A 129 7.76 -10.33 13.48
C ALA A 129 6.87 -10.32 14.73
N THR A 130 6.17 -9.20 14.97
CA THR A 130 5.21 -9.09 16.06
C THR A 130 3.78 -9.21 15.59
N ASN A 131 3.53 -9.29 14.28
CA ASN A 131 2.20 -9.29 13.67
C ASN A 131 1.34 -8.09 14.10
N THR A 132 1.95 -6.90 14.11
CA THR A 132 1.36 -5.67 14.65
C THR A 132 1.38 -4.57 13.60
N ALA A 133 0.26 -3.88 13.40
CA ALA A 133 0.23 -2.60 12.69
C ALA A 133 0.14 -1.44 13.68
N VAL A 134 0.76 -0.32 13.36
CA VAL A 134 0.59 0.94 14.10
C VAL A 134 0.14 2.00 13.12
N VAL A 135 -1.00 2.63 13.41
CA VAL A 135 -1.59 3.69 12.58
C VAL A 135 -1.43 5.04 13.27
N ALA A 136 -0.90 6.04 12.58
CA ALA A 136 -0.88 7.41 13.06
C ALA A 136 -2.25 8.05 12.84
N ILE A 137 -2.84 8.61 13.91
CA ILE A 137 -4.17 9.22 13.92
C ILE A 137 -4.03 10.65 14.44
N PRO A 138 -3.91 11.65 13.54
CA PRO A 138 -3.60 13.02 13.92
C PRO A 138 -4.76 13.76 14.58
N GLY A 139 -6.02 13.42 14.27
CA GLY A 139 -7.17 14.12 14.88
C GLY A 139 -7.15 14.14 16.42
N PRO A 140 -7.01 12.99 17.09
CA PRO A 140 -6.82 12.90 18.52
C PRO A 140 -5.33 12.84 18.94
N ASP A 141 -4.39 13.15 18.04
CA ASP A 141 -2.95 13.13 18.26
C ASP A 141 -2.41 11.84 18.91
N MET A 142 -2.77 10.68 18.36
CA MET A 142 -2.34 9.38 18.90
C MET A 142 -1.85 8.40 17.82
N ALA A 143 -1.18 7.35 18.26
CA ALA A 143 -0.96 6.15 17.47
C ALA A 143 -1.88 5.02 17.96
N TYR A 144 -2.44 4.25 17.04
CA TYR A 144 -3.32 3.13 17.33
C TYR A 144 -2.66 1.82 16.90
N ALA A 145 -2.35 0.96 17.87
CA ALA A 145 -1.70 -0.32 17.64
C ALA A 145 -2.75 -1.44 17.48
N ILE A 146 -2.65 -2.19 16.40
CA ILE A 146 -3.52 -3.32 16.07
C ILE A 146 -2.66 -4.58 16.10
N GLN A 147 -2.89 -5.42 17.10
CA GLN A 147 -2.24 -6.71 17.22
C GLN A 147 -3.10 -7.78 16.55
N TYR A 148 -2.58 -8.40 15.51
CA TYR A 148 -3.25 -9.53 14.88
C TYR A 148 -2.83 -10.80 15.60
N THR A 149 -3.81 -11.58 16.08
CA THR A 149 -3.57 -12.94 16.57
C THR A 149 -3.72 -13.90 15.39
N SER A 150 -2.86 -14.91 15.31
CA SER A 150 -3.11 -16.04 14.41
C SER A 150 -4.42 -16.70 14.86
N GLN A 151 -5.49 -16.55 14.09
CA GLN A 151 -6.65 -17.41 14.29
C GLN A 151 -6.18 -18.84 13.98
N GLY A 152 -6.46 -19.78 14.88
CA GLY A 152 -6.05 -21.17 14.73
C GLY A 152 -6.62 -21.78 13.45
N ILE A 153 -6.12 -22.97 13.07
CA ILE A 153 -6.65 -23.74 11.95
C ILE A 153 -8.13 -24.03 12.22
N GLU A 154 -9.04 -23.45 11.45
CA GLU A 154 -10.41 -23.97 11.35
C GLU A 154 -10.34 -25.26 10.53
N THR A 155 -10.29 -26.40 11.21
CA THR A 155 -10.54 -27.69 10.58
C THR A 155 -12.01 -27.78 10.24
N HIS A 156 -12.35 -27.67 8.96
CA HIS A 156 -13.63 -28.15 8.43
C HIS A 156 -13.58 -29.67 8.21
#